data_AF-S4RWP6-F1
#
_entry.id   AF-S4RWP6-F1
#
_cell.length_a   1.000
_cell.length_b   1.000
_cell.length_c   1.000
_cell.angle_alpha   90.00
_cell.angle_beta   90.00
_cell.angle_gamma   90.00
#
_symmetry.space_group_name_H-M   'P 1'
#
loop_
_entity.id
_entity.type
_entity.pdbx_description
1 polymer ?
#
loop_
_entity_poly.entity_id
_entity_poly.type
_entity_poly.pdbx_seq_one_letter_code
_entity_poly.pdbx_strand_id
1 'polypeptide(L)'
;MLEGKNLRKSRALIHKLSQQGQASKDLCAETKGVLSKLKEQVKEMREKIEFLQTTKRYIELLFADEWGLEISLLRAFLGWRAPAPLCLQPAPPSPELVFQPANAGQAASRPTLQAGTPHALMCYLYSSFAAVDGFIHHFLYTFRYFCVPSHLLQFLLERLEATCSGAVNQPREVVSIRIRSLDILSLWVGDCYNIDFKPNPEMRQLLKTFIQKKIICLSLSTSVYLGQLWVEEQRAERLLALLRSYESGESPSRVVGPLAPITEPVGVEEGPLFIKSDRIPVQPMEDASKKLRRTWPDLCFGRNYFLPSAEIAECYTFFHREVTALRLAQQLSLMQQELFLQCHPVDFMNTRALGLKETGPLRPTAEPASTDPPSLFVPECANDHPITRLIEHSDTVSTWISAEIVTCDGAKSQLAVLSKLLWVAKHCCDIRNFSTGMQILQGMENIIVRQLPVWKHVPPKVANIMNQLNDVKMFLKRDGMCLMEEGGHVKNPTIPCARIFAMHVQQLEIGAFTMASGLYKWSKIRSISETVSGIRILQESPYPFRHEYELQAWLRERIVYFGLADIQALASENSTNFQPLHGDRGIHKIKEAFLRI
;
A
#
# COMPACT_ATOMS: atom_id res chain seq x y z
N MET A 1 -4.42 21.21 34.56
CA MET A 1 -3.53 22.37 34.89
C MET A 1 -2.04 22.01 35.04
N LEU A 2 -1.68 20.80 35.50
CA LEU A 2 -0.26 20.37 35.61
C LEU A 2 0.43 20.14 34.25
N GLU A 3 -0.28 19.60 33.25
CA GLU A 3 0.30 19.26 31.94
C GLU A 3 0.74 20.48 31.12
N GLY A 4 -0.02 21.58 31.15
CA GLY A 4 0.35 22.82 30.46
C GLY A 4 1.61 23.49 31.02
N LYS A 5 1.88 23.31 32.33
CA LYS A 5 3.13 23.79 32.95
C LYS A 5 4.32 22.93 32.54
N ASN A 6 4.15 21.61 32.41
CA ASN A 6 5.20 20.71 31.94
C ASN A 6 5.53 20.92 30.46
N LEU A 7 4.53 21.14 29.60
CA LEU A 7 4.74 21.43 28.17
C LEU A 7 5.54 22.72 27.94
N ARG A 8 5.25 23.79 28.71
CA ARG A 8 6.00 25.05 28.66
C ARG A 8 7.45 24.88 29.13
N LYS A 9 7.67 24.08 30.18
CA LYS A 9 9.02 23.75 30.67
C LYS A 9 9.81 22.96 29.64
N SER A 10 9.21 21.97 28.97
CA SER A 10 9.86 21.19 27.92
C SER A 10 10.20 22.05 26.69
N ARG A 11 9.30 22.95 26.27
CA ARG A 11 9.58 23.90 25.17
C ARG A 11 10.71 24.87 25.51
N ALA A 12 10.74 25.38 26.75
CA ALA A 12 11.82 26.25 27.23
C ALA A 12 13.16 25.50 27.30
N LEU A 13 13.16 24.22 27.66
CA LEU A 13 14.35 23.36 27.67
C LEU A 13 14.87 23.10 26.25
N ILE A 14 13.99 22.77 25.30
CA ILE A 14 14.34 22.58 23.88
C ILE A 14 14.94 23.86 23.29
N HIS A 15 14.34 25.02 23.61
CA HIS A 15 14.86 26.32 23.19
C HIS A 15 16.24 26.62 23.79
N LYS A 16 16.47 26.27 25.07
CA LYS A 16 17.80 26.40 25.71
C LYS A 16 18.85 25.48 25.09
N LEU A 17 18.49 24.22 24.79
CA LEU A 17 19.39 23.26 24.14
C LEU A 17 19.74 23.69 22.71
N SER A 18 18.79 24.30 21.98
CA SER A 18 19.03 24.88 20.65
C SER A 18 19.99 26.08 20.68
N GLN A 19 20.02 26.84 21.77
CA GLN A 19 20.91 27.99 21.94
C GLN A 19 22.30 27.62 22.50
N GLN A 20 22.40 26.53 23.28
CA GLN A 20 23.66 26.04 23.85
C GLN A 20 24.55 25.28 22.87
N GLY A 21 24.04 24.90 21.69
CA GLY A 21 24.83 24.24 20.63
C GLY A 21 25.97 25.09 20.02
N GLN A 22 26.14 26.35 20.44
CA GLN A 22 27.18 27.26 19.94
C GLN A 22 28.27 27.62 20.96
N ALA A 23 28.27 27.08 22.19
CA ALA A 23 29.32 27.40 23.17
C ALA A 23 29.76 26.21 24.04
N SER A 24 31.07 25.93 23.98
CA SER A 24 31.91 25.21 24.95
C SER A 24 31.90 23.66 24.98
N LYS A 25 33.12 23.10 25.08
CA LYS A 25 33.48 21.67 25.11
C LYS A 25 33.37 21.01 26.50
N ASP A 26 33.04 21.74 27.56
CA ASP A 26 33.15 21.23 28.95
C ASP A 26 31.82 20.79 29.60
N LEU A 27 30.70 20.78 28.87
CA LEU A 27 29.36 20.44 29.41
C LEU A 27 28.90 18.98 29.22
N CYS A 28 29.78 18.10 28.73
CA CYS A 28 29.43 16.80 28.14
C CYS A 28 28.69 15.81 29.07
N ALA A 29 28.85 15.87 30.41
CA ALA A 29 28.24 14.89 31.32
C ALA A 29 26.80 15.26 31.75
N GLU A 30 26.56 16.51 32.12
CA GLU A 30 25.26 16.98 32.61
C GLU A 30 24.24 17.04 31.46
N THR A 31 24.65 17.49 30.27
CA THR A 31 23.79 17.50 29.08
C THR A 31 23.46 16.09 28.60
N LYS A 32 24.38 15.12 28.76
CA LYS A 32 24.10 13.69 28.48
C LYS A 32 23.05 13.11 29.43
N GLY A 33 23.11 13.44 30.72
CA GLY A 33 22.13 13.01 31.73
C GLY A 33 20.74 13.62 31.53
N VAL A 34 20.68 14.88 31.08
CA VAL A 34 19.41 15.51 30.68
C VAL A 34 18.87 14.88 29.38
N LEU A 35 19.73 14.61 28.40
CA LEU A 35 19.34 13.99 27.13
C LEU A 35 18.85 12.55 27.32
N SER A 36 19.45 11.77 28.21
CA SER A 36 18.98 10.41 28.53
C SER A 36 17.61 10.44 29.19
N LYS A 37 17.40 11.31 30.19
CA LYS A 37 16.08 11.52 30.81
C LYS A 37 15.03 11.98 29.80
N LEU A 38 15.41 12.86 28.87
CA LEU A 38 14.48 13.36 27.85
C LEU A 38 14.12 12.28 26.83
N LYS A 39 15.07 11.42 26.44
CA LYS A 39 14.81 10.23 25.61
C LYS A 39 13.86 9.27 26.29
N GLU A 40 14.04 9.04 27.60
CA GLU A 40 13.17 8.18 28.40
C GLU A 40 11.76 8.75 28.52
N GLN A 41 11.61 10.06 28.79
CA GLN A 41 10.31 10.73 28.78
C GLN A 41 9.61 10.68 27.42
N VAL A 42 10.35 10.86 26.32
CA VAL A 42 9.79 10.74 24.97
C VAL A 42 9.34 9.31 24.70
N LYS A 43 10.09 8.30 25.16
CA LYS A 43 9.71 6.88 25.07
C LYS A 43 8.41 6.61 25.84
N GLU A 44 8.32 7.06 27.10
CA GLU A 44 7.12 6.91 27.94
C GLU A 44 5.90 7.61 27.33
N MET A 45 6.07 8.84 26.82
CA MET A 45 4.99 9.56 26.12
C MET A 45 4.52 8.81 24.87
N ARG A 46 5.46 8.16 24.17
CA ARG A 46 5.16 7.31 23.03
C ARG A 46 4.24 6.17 23.47
N GLU A 47 4.67 5.38 24.45
CA GLU A 47 3.92 4.23 24.97
C GLU A 47 2.51 4.63 25.44
N LYS A 48 2.39 5.79 26.11
CA LYS A 48 1.07 6.33 26.51
C LYS A 48 0.18 6.71 25.32
N ILE A 49 0.73 7.39 24.32
CA ILE A 49 -0.02 7.75 23.11
C ILE A 49 -0.55 6.50 22.44
N GLU A 50 0.24 5.45 22.39
CA GLU A 50 -0.18 4.20 21.79
C GLU A 50 -1.26 3.49 22.59
N PHE A 51 -1.07 3.36 23.90
CA PHE A 51 -2.07 2.77 24.77
C PHE A 51 -3.42 3.47 24.60
N LEU A 52 -3.41 4.81 24.54
CA LEU A 52 -4.62 5.59 24.28
C LEU A 52 -5.21 5.34 22.89
N GLN A 53 -4.37 5.18 21.86
CA GLN A 53 -4.84 4.82 20.51
C GLN A 53 -5.46 3.43 20.50
N THR A 54 -4.83 2.42 21.10
CA THR A 54 -5.35 1.06 21.20
C THR A 54 -6.66 1.04 21.98
N THR A 55 -6.73 1.78 23.10
CA THR A 55 -7.95 1.94 23.90
C THR A 55 -9.06 2.59 23.08
N LYS A 56 -8.74 3.67 22.35
CA LYS A 56 -9.70 4.32 21.45
C LYS A 56 -10.24 3.33 20.41
N ARG A 57 -9.36 2.57 19.74
CA ARG A 57 -9.74 1.57 18.73
C ARG A 57 -10.64 0.49 19.32
N TYR A 58 -10.30 0.00 20.52
CA TYR A 58 -11.09 -0.99 21.23
C TYR A 58 -12.48 -0.46 21.59
N ILE A 59 -12.59 0.78 22.08
CA ILE A 59 -13.88 1.42 22.35
C ILE A 59 -14.70 1.59 21.07
N GLU A 60 -14.07 2.01 19.96
CA GLU A 60 -14.73 2.12 18.65
C GLU A 60 -15.27 0.76 18.17
N LEU A 61 -14.53 -0.32 18.41
CA LEU A 61 -14.94 -1.69 18.07
C LEU A 61 -16.09 -2.19 18.96
N LEU A 62 -16.02 -1.96 20.28
CA LEU A 62 -17.12 -2.27 21.19
C LEU A 62 -18.39 -1.49 20.83
N PHE A 63 -18.23 -0.22 20.48
CA PHE A 63 -19.35 0.62 20.03
C PHE A 63 -19.93 0.11 18.71
N ALA A 64 -19.10 -0.33 17.77
CA ALA A 64 -19.58 -0.93 16.53
C ALA A 64 -20.36 -2.23 16.78
N ASP A 65 -19.85 -3.10 17.68
CA ASP A 65 -20.49 -4.36 18.08
C ASP A 65 -21.87 -4.15 18.71
N GLU A 66 -22.04 -3.11 19.53
CA GLU A 66 -23.31 -2.76 20.20
C GLU A 66 -24.49 -2.58 19.22
N TRP A 67 -24.21 -2.11 18.00
CA TRP A 67 -25.19 -1.87 16.93
C TRP A 67 -25.34 -3.04 15.95
N GLY A 68 -24.75 -4.20 16.24
CA GLY A 68 -24.99 -5.40 15.45
C GLY A 68 -26.25 -6.16 15.85
N LEU A 69 -26.80 -6.91 14.90
CA LEU A 69 -27.90 -7.82 15.09
C LEU A 69 -27.37 -9.18 15.57
N GLU A 70 -28.07 -9.80 16.52
CA GLU A 70 -27.79 -11.17 16.90
C GLU A 70 -27.98 -12.13 15.70
N ILE A 71 -27.20 -13.22 15.67
CA ILE A 71 -27.28 -14.25 14.60
C ILE A 71 -28.70 -14.82 14.46
N SER A 72 -29.44 -14.94 15.57
CA SER A 72 -30.83 -15.39 15.60
C SER A 72 -31.76 -14.50 14.76
N LEU A 73 -31.58 -13.18 14.84
CA LEU A 73 -32.35 -12.15 14.13
C LEU A 73 -31.84 -11.93 12.70
N LEU A 74 -30.53 -12.13 12.47
CA LEU A 74 -29.91 -12.01 11.15
C LEU A 74 -30.62 -12.87 10.10
N ARG A 75 -31.17 -14.02 10.51
CA ARG A 75 -31.88 -14.93 9.60
C ARG A 75 -33.21 -14.40 9.12
N ALA A 76 -33.97 -13.70 9.97
CA ALA A 76 -35.14 -12.97 9.52
C ALA A 76 -34.75 -11.79 8.63
N PHE A 77 -33.62 -11.14 8.93
CA PHE A 77 -33.08 -10.07 8.09
C PHE A 77 -32.65 -10.55 6.69
N LEU A 78 -32.16 -11.79 6.55
CA LEU A 78 -31.85 -12.41 5.26
C LEU A 78 -33.07 -12.48 4.34
N GLY A 79 -34.21 -12.89 4.88
CA GLY A 79 -35.48 -13.01 4.13
C GLY A 79 -36.20 -11.68 3.91
N TRP A 80 -35.82 -10.63 4.65
CA TRP A 80 -36.47 -9.33 4.55
C TRP A 80 -36.10 -8.59 3.25
N ARG A 81 -37.10 -7.97 2.64
CA ARG A 81 -36.97 -7.12 1.44
C ARG A 81 -37.83 -5.87 1.64
N ALA A 82 -37.24 -4.70 1.45
CA ALA A 82 -38.00 -3.46 1.39
C ALA A 82 -38.99 -3.52 0.19
N PRO A 83 -40.20 -2.95 0.30
CA PRO A 83 -40.71 -2.08 1.38
C PRO A 83 -41.47 -2.82 2.49
N ALA A 84 -41.36 -4.15 2.62
CA ALA A 84 -42.10 -4.90 3.64
C ALA A 84 -41.74 -4.42 5.07
N PRO A 85 -42.70 -4.43 6.03
CA PRO A 85 -42.42 -4.03 7.40
C PRO A 85 -41.35 -4.94 8.02
N LEU A 86 -40.38 -4.34 8.71
CA LEU A 86 -39.31 -5.08 9.37
C LEU A 86 -39.87 -5.85 10.57
N CYS A 87 -40.03 -7.17 10.43
CA CYS A 87 -40.39 -8.09 11.51
C CYS A 87 -39.24 -9.07 11.74
N LEU A 88 -38.40 -8.79 12.75
CA LEU A 88 -37.28 -9.65 13.10
C LEU A 88 -37.72 -10.62 14.20
N GLN A 89 -37.88 -11.88 13.84
CA GLN A 89 -38.14 -12.97 14.77
C GLN A 89 -37.05 -14.04 14.59
N PRO A 90 -36.66 -14.78 15.66
CA PRO A 90 -35.72 -15.87 15.53
C PRO A 90 -36.18 -16.89 14.48
N ALA A 91 -35.31 -17.18 13.49
CA ALA A 91 -35.64 -18.06 12.37
C ALA A 91 -34.71 -19.29 12.31
N PRO A 92 -35.18 -20.42 11.72
CA PRO A 92 -34.36 -21.62 11.53
C PRO A 92 -33.14 -21.34 10.63
N PRO A 93 -32.09 -22.18 10.69
CA PRO A 93 -30.88 -21.97 9.89
C PRO A 93 -31.19 -21.95 8.39
N SER A 94 -30.74 -20.88 7.72
CA SER A 94 -30.86 -20.75 6.27
C SER A 94 -29.69 -21.47 5.58
N PRO A 95 -29.94 -22.18 4.46
CA PRO A 95 -28.86 -22.76 3.65
C PRO A 95 -27.99 -21.68 2.97
N GLU A 96 -28.39 -20.40 3.00
CA GLU A 96 -27.64 -19.31 2.38
C GLU A 96 -26.41 -18.84 3.17
N LEU A 97 -26.28 -19.19 4.45
CA LEU A 97 -25.09 -18.98 5.26
C LEU A 97 -24.66 -20.28 5.94
N VAL A 98 -23.40 -20.66 5.74
CA VAL A 98 -22.81 -21.85 6.34
C VAL A 98 -21.83 -21.42 7.41
N PHE A 99 -22.02 -21.94 8.62
CA PHE A 99 -21.14 -21.72 9.76
C PHE A 99 -20.47 -23.03 10.16
N GLN A 100 -19.21 -22.94 10.57
CA GLN A 100 -18.55 -24.04 11.26
C GLN A 100 -19.02 -24.06 12.72
N PRO A 101 -19.50 -25.21 13.24
CA PRO A 101 -19.90 -25.31 14.63
C PRO A 101 -18.70 -25.13 15.56
N ALA A 102 -18.95 -24.53 16.71
CA ALA A 102 -17.98 -24.41 17.79
C ALA A 102 -17.51 -25.79 18.24
N ASN A 103 -16.19 -25.97 18.41
CA ASN A 103 -15.66 -27.24 18.93
C ASN A 103 -16.17 -27.45 20.36
N ALA A 104 -16.92 -28.54 20.58
CA ALA A 104 -17.61 -28.86 21.84
C ALA A 104 -16.70 -29.00 23.09
N GLY A 105 -15.37 -28.96 22.92
CA GLY A 105 -14.38 -29.00 24.00
C GLY A 105 -13.89 -27.64 24.51
N GLN A 106 -14.28 -26.53 23.87
CA GLN A 106 -13.95 -25.17 24.31
C GLN A 106 -15.26 -24.40 24.55
N ALA A 107 -15.62 -24.18 25.82
CA ALA A 107 -16.84 -23.48 26.25
C ALA A 107 -16.95 -22.02 25.75
N ALA A 108 -15.97 -21.53 24.99
CA ALA A 108 -15.90 -20.18 24.40
C ALA A 108 -15.71 -20.17 22.87
N SER A 109 -15.78 -21.31 22.18
CA SER A 109 -15.65 -21.33 20.71
C SER A 109 -16.92 -20.77 20.05
N ARG A 110 -16.77 -19.76 19.19
CA ARG A 110 -17.87 -19.06 18.50
C ARG A 110 -18.10 -19.66 17.10
N PRO A 111 -19.32 -19.60 16.53
CA PRO A 111 -19.57 -20.09 15.18
C PRO A 111 -18.86 -19.20 14.13
N THR A 112 -17.96 -19.80 13.35
CA THR A 112 -17.20 -19.07 12.32
C THR A 112 -17.89 -19.20 10.97
N LEU A 113 -18.09 -18.08 10.27
CA LEU A 113 -18.66 -18.07 8.92
C LEU A 113 -17.72 -18.76 7.92
N GLN A 114 -18.24 -19.72 7.15
CA GLN A 114 -17.49 -20.50 6.17
C GLN A 114 -17.88 -20.18 4.72
N ALA A 115 -19.16 -20.00 4.46
CA ALA A 115 -19.65 -19.72 3.11
C ALA A 115 -21.00 -19.00 3.10
N GLY A 116 -21.35 -18.36 1.98
CA GLY A 116 -22.68 -17.82 1.78
C GLY A 116 -22.99 -17.34 0.37
N THR A 117 -24.27 -17.04 0.11
CA THR A 117 -24.68 -16.32 -1.11
C THR A 117 -24.20 -14.86 -1.04
N PRO A 118 -24.02 -14.16 -2.18
CA PRO A 118 -23.65 -12.74 -2.18
C PRO A 118 -24.58 -11.88 -1.30
N HIS A 119 -25.89 -12.08 -1.43
CA HIS A 119 -26.91 -11.43 -0.60
C HIS A 119 -26.73 -11.74 0.88
N ALA A 120 -26.49 -13.00 1.22
CA ALA A 120 -26.36 -13.38 2.60
C ALA A 120 -25.07 -12.88 3.27
N LEU A 121 -23.96 -12.83 2.52
CA LEU A 121 -22.72 -12.20 2.97
C LEU A 121 -22.90 -10.69 3.18
N MET A 122 -23.65 -10.00 2.31
CA MET A 122 -24.01 -8.60 2.51
C MET A 122 -24.86 -8.40 3.79
N CYS A 123 -25.83 -9.29 4.04
CA CYS A 123 -26.58 -9.25 5.30
C CYS A 123 -25.69 -9.50 6.53
N TYR A 124 -24.69 -10.39 6.43
CA TYR A 124 -23.79 -10.68 7.55
C TYR A 124 -22.99 -9.45 8.03
N LEU A 125 -22.83 -8.40 7.22
CA LEU A 125 -22.29 -7.10 7.66
C LEU A 125 -23.04 -6.49 8.87
N TYR A 126 -24.30 -6.88 9.05
CA TYR A 126 -25.16 -6.42 10.14
C TYR A 126 -25.08 -7.29 11.39
N SER A 127 -24.34 -8.40 11.35
CA SER A 127 -24.08 -9.23 12.53
C SER A 127 -23.31 -8.45 13.61
N SER A 128 -23.57 -8.73 14.89
CA SER A 128 -22.72 -8.29 16.01
C SER A 128 -21.26 -8.70 15.78
N PHE A 129 -21.04 -9.96 15.42
CA PHE A 129 -19.70 -10.50 15.18
C PHE A 129 -18.96 -9.88 13.98
N ALA A 130 -19.64 -9.19 13.06
CA ALA A 130 -19.00 -8.70 11.84
C ALA A 130 -17.90 -7.67 12.09
N ALA A 131 -18.05 -6.83 13.12
CA ALA A 131 -17.01 -5.87 13.49
C ALA A 131 -15.84 -6.57 14.18
N VAL A 132 -16.12 -7.38 15.20
CA VAL A 132 -15.10 -8.10 16.00
C VAL A 132 -14.25 -9.04 15.15
N ASP A 133 -14.87 -9.74 14.20
CA ASP A 133 -14.17 -10.72 13.34
C ASP A 133 -13.41 -10.07 12.18
N GLY A 134 -13.43 -8.73 12.07
CA GLY A 134 -12.88 -8.00 10.93
C GLY A 134 -13.64 -8.19 9.62
N PHE A 135 -14.80 -8.86 9.66
CA PHE A 135 -15.60 -9.19 8.48
C PHE A 135 -15.92 -7.95 7.65
N ILE A 136 -16.24 -6.81 8.26
CA ILE A 136 -16.59 -5.59 7.51
C ILE A 136 -15.43 -5.15 6.60
N HIS A 137 -14.20 -5.05 7.11
CA HIS A 137 -13.06 -4.66 6.26
C HIS A 137 -12.72 -5.75 5.24
N HIS A 138 -12.73 -7.02 5.66
CA HIS A 138 -12.47 -8.13 4.75
C HIS A 138 -13.46 -8.15 3.59
N PHE A 139 -14.73 -7.89 3.89
CA PHE A 139 -15.79 -7.78 2.90
C PHE A 139 -15.54 -6.59 1.98
N LEU A 140 -15.28 -5.38 2.51
CA LEU A 140 -15.08 -4.19 1.68
C LEU A 140 -13.87 -4.29 0.73
N TYR A 141 -12.86 -5.09 1.06
CA TYR A 141 -11.76 -5.36 0.13
C TYR A 141 -12.17 -6.35 -0.94
N THR A 142 -12.90 -7.41 -0.59
CA THR A 142 -13.03 -8.59 -1.45
C THR A 142 -14.41 -8.81 -2.06
N PHE A 143 -15.44 -8.05 -1.69
CA PHE A 143 -16.82 -8.28 -2.14
C PHE A 143 -16.99 -8.28 -3.65
N ARG A 144 -16.14 -7.51 -4.33
CA ARG A 144 -16.07 -7.38 -5.79
C ARG A 144 -15.77 -8.72 -6.52
N TYR A 145 -15.31 -9.76 -5.80
CA TYR A 145 -15.25 -11.14 -6.35
C TYR A 145 -16.64 -11.71 -6.66
N PHE A 146 -17.68 -11.21 -6.01
CA PHE A 146 -19.02 -11.80 -6.05
C PHE A 146 -20.18 -10.79 -6.06
N CYS A 147 -19.90 -9.49 -5.97
CA CYS A 147 -20.90 -8.42 -5.93
C CYS A 147 -20.36 -7.12 -6.55
N VAL A 148 -21.13 -6.51 -7.45
CA VAL A 148 -20.78 -5.24 -8.09
C VAL A 148 -20.96 -4.08 -7.09
N PRO A 149 -20.09 -3.04 -7.08
CA PRO A 149 -20.24 -1.88 -6.20
C PRO A 149 -21.63 -1.24 -6.22
N SER A 150 -22.25 -1.06 -7.39
CA SER A 150 -23.60 -0.49 -7.50
C SER A 150 -24.66 -1.29 -6.74
N HIS A 151 -24.58 -2.63 -6.76
CA HIS A 151 -25.49 -3.50 -6.01
C HIS A 151 -25.30 -3.38 -4.50
N LEU A 152 -24.05 -3.31 -4.02
CA LEU A 152 -23.79 -3.08 -2.59
C LEU A 152 -24.33 -1.72 -2.15
N LEU A 153 -24.12 -0.68 -2.95
CA LEU A 153 -24.65 0.65 -2.65
C LEU A 153 -26.18 0.63 -2.59
N GLN A 154 -26.84 0.06 -3.60
CA GLN A 154 -28.31 -0.08 -3.61
C GLN A 154 -28.81 -0.84 -2.38
N PHE A 155 -28.19 -1.97 -2.05
CA PHE A 155 -28.50 -2.78 -0.87
C PHE A 155 -28.46 -1.95 0.43
N LEU A 156 -27.44 -1.10 0.60
CA LEU A 156 -27.30 -0.25 1.79
C LEU A 156 -28.32 0.91 1.79
N LEU A 157 -28.58 1.52 0.63
CA LEU A 157 -29.53 2.63 0.51
C LEU A 157 -30.98 2.19 0.71
N GLU A 158 -31.37 1.03 0.19
CA GLU A 158 -32.71 0.45 0.41
C GLU A 158 -32.96 0.17 1.91
N ARG A 159 -31.93 -0.30 2.62
CA ARG A 159 -31.97 -0.52 4.08
C ARG A 159 -32.14 0.78 4.84
N LEU A 160 -31.35 1.80 4.49
CA LEU A 160 -31.49 3.12 5.07
C LEU A 160 -32.88 3.69 4.81
N GLU A 161 -33.37 3.64 3.57
CA GLU A 161 -34.68 4.18 3.21
C GLU A 161 -35.82 3.49 3.94
N ALA A 162 -35.82 2.15 4.00
CA ALA A 162 -36.87 1.40 4.66
C ALA A 162 -36.86 1.54 6.19
N THR A 163 -35.72 1.93 6.77
CA THR A 163 -35.60 2.18 8.22
C THR A 163 -35.67 3.66 8.56
N CYS A 164 -35.67 4.57 7.58
CA CYS A 164 -35.91 6.00 7.78
C CYS A 164 -37.39 6.25 8.09
N SER A 165 -37.74 6.35 9.37
CA SER A 165 -39.05 6.79 9.84
C SER A 165 -38.91 8.02 10.74
N GLY A 166 -39.91 8.91 10.72
CA GLY A 166 -40.03 10.03 11.66
C GLY A 166 -40.66 9.64 13.00
N ALA A 167 -40.90 8.34 13.23
CA ALA A 167 -41.54 7.86 14.45
C ALA A 167 -40.64 8.03 15.68
N VAL A 168 -41.25 8.46 16.79
CA VAL A 168 -40.59 8.85 18.05
C VAL A 168 -39.97 7.65 18.81
N ASN A 169 -40.57 6.46 18.72
CA ASN A 169 -40.10 5.25 19.39
C ASN A 169 -39.91 4.14 18.37
N GLN A 170 -38.67 4.00 17.88
CA GLN A 170 -38.34 2.95 16.92
C GLN A 170 -37.71 1.75 17.62
N PRO A 171 -38.00 0.51 17.16
CA PRO A 171 -37.33 -0.67 17.65
C PRO A 171 -35.81 -0.52 17.53
N ARG A 172 -35.07 -1.05 18.51
CA ARG A 172 -33.60 -0.97 18.56
C ARG A 172 -32.99 -1.49 17.26
N GLU A 173 -33.55 -2.55 16.69
CA GLU A 173 -33.04 -3.21 15.50
C GLU A 173 -33.13 -2.31 14.26
N VAL A 174 -34.18 -1.48 14.17
CA VAL A 174 -34.34 -0.48 13.09
C VAL A 174 -33.21 0.56 13.17
N VAL A 175 -32.93 1.04 14.38
CA VAL A 175 -31.83 1.98 14.65
C VAL A 175 -30.47 1.34 14.36
N SER A 176 -30.26 0.10 14.81
CA SER A 176 -29.06 -0.70 14.53
C SER A 176 -28.78 -0.84 13.04
N ILE A 177 -29.81 -1.16 12.23
CA ILE A 177 -29.67 -1.25 10.77
C ILE A 177 -29.27 0.10 10.18
N ARG A 178 -29.87 1.23 10.60
CA ARG A 178 -29.45 2.56 10.10
C ARG A 178 -28.01 2.88 10.43
N ILE A 179 -27.67 2.80 11.71
CA ILE A 179 -26.34 3.12 12.22
C ILE A 179 -25.28 2.25 11.52
N ARG A 180 -25.50 0.94 11.44
CA ARG A 180 -24.56 0.02 10.80
C ARG A 180 -24.43 0.29 9.30
N SER A 181 -25.52 0.63 8.61
CA SER A 181 -25.46 1.02 7.19
C SER A 181 -24.60 2.27 6.97
N LEU A 182 -24.75 3.28 7.83
CA LEU A 182 -23.94 4.50 7.79
C LEU A 182 -22.46 4.23 8.11
N ASP A 183 -22.18 3.39 9.10
CA ASP A 183 -20.81 3.00 9.44
C ASP A 183 -20.13 2.27 8.28
N ILE A 184 -20.83 1.31 7.64
CA ILE A 184 -20.33 0.60 6.45
C ILE A 184 -20.08 1.58 5.31
N LEU A 185 -21.02 2.48 5.00
CA LEU A 185 -20.84 3.50 3.95
C LEU A 185 -19.66 4.43 4.27
N SER A 186 -19.50 4.85 5.52
CA SER A 186 -18.38 5.71 5.94
C SER A 186 -17.04 5.00 5.81
N LEU A 187 -16.96 3.73 6.23
CA LEU A 187 -15.75 2.92 6.07
C LEU A 187 -15.44 2.70 4.59
N TRP A 188 -16.46 2.35 3.80
CA TRP A 188 -16.30 2.07 2.38
C TRP A 188 -15.85 3.28 1.58
N VAL A 189 -16.46 4.45 1.82
CA VAL A 189 -16.01 5.72 1.21
C VAL A 189 -14.63 6.10 1.74
N GLY A 190 -14.37 6.02 3.05
CA GLY A 190 -13.06 6.39 3.60
C GLY A 190 -11.91 5.55 3.03
N ASP A 191 -12.13 4.25 2.85
CA ASP A 191 -11.07 3.31 2.46
C ASP A 191 -11.00 3.06 0.95
N CYS A 192 -12.14 2.96 0.26
CA CYS A 192 -12.20 2.53 -1.13
C CYS A 192 -12.75 3.60 -2.09
N TYR A 193 -12.77 4.90 -1.71
CA TYR A 193 -13.26 5.97 -2.59
C TYR A 193 -12.59 5.95 -3.97
N ASN A 194 -11.26 5.89 -3.99
CA ASN A 194 -10.50 5.92 -5.25
C ASN A 194 -10.75 4.70 -6.14
N ILE A 195 -11.24 3.60 -5.55
CA ILE A 195 -11.49 2.33 -6.23
C ILE A 195 -12.90 2.29 -6.80
N ASP A 196 -13.93 2.55 -5.99
CA ASP A 196 -15.32 2.36 -6.44
C ASP A 196 -16.04 3.66 -6.77
N PHE A 197 -15.75 4.74 -6.05
CA PHE A 197 -16.55 5.97 -6.14
C PHE A 197 -15.94 6.95 -7.12
N LYS A 198 -14.63 7.17 -7.13
CA LYS A 198 -13.93 8.07 -8.06
C LYS A 198 -14.16 7.73 -9.54
N PRO A 199 -14.14 6.46 -9.98
CA PRO A 199 -14.48 6.14 -11.37
C PRO A 199 -15.98 6.26 -11.67
N ASN A 200 -16.87 6.13 -10.67
CA ASN A 200 -18.32 6.06 -10.87
C ASN A 200 -19.06 7.34 -10.42
N PRO A 201 -19.26 8.35 -11.30
CA PRO A 201 -19.93 9.60 -10.94
C PRO A 201 -21.39 9.40 -10.52
N GLU A 202 -22.08 8.43 -11.10
CA GLU A 202 -23.47 8.12 -10.78
C GLU A 202 -23.64 7.67 -9.32
N MET A 203 -22.77 6.77 -8.85
CA MET A 203 -22.76 6.31 -7.46
C MET A 203 -22.50 7.46 -6.49
N ARG A 204 -21.57 8.37 -6.81
CA ARG A 204 -21.29 9.56 -5.99
C ARG A 204 -22.51 10.47 -5.91
N GLN A 205 -23.16 10.75 -7.05
CA GLN A 205 -24.31 11.63 -7.11
C GLN A 205 -25.52 11.02 -6.39
N LEU A 206 -25.76 9.72 -6.55
CA LEU A 206 -26.82 8.99 -5.87
C LEU A 206 -26.64 9.07 -4.34
N LEU A 207 -25.45 8.73 -3.84
CA LEU A 207 -25.14 8.77 -2.41
C LEU A 207 -25.28 10.19 -1.83
N LYS A 208 -24.73 11.19 -2.51
CA LYS A 208 -24.82 12.61 -2.09
C LYS A 208 -26.26 13.09 -2.01
N THR A 209 -27.05 12.79 -3.04
CA THR A 209 -28.47 13.16 -3.10
C THR A 209 -29.26 12.48 -1.99
N PHE A 210 -29.01 11.20 -1.73
CA PHE A 210 -29.67 10.45 -0.68
C PHE A 210 -29.41 11.04 0.71
N ILE A 211 -28.14 11.27 1.06
CA ILE A 211 -27.78 11.80 2.39
C ILE A 211 -28.39 13.19 2.61
N GLN A 212 -28.29 14.07 1.62
CA GLN A 212 -28.81 15.44 1.73
C GLN A 212 -30.33 15.50 1.83
N LYS A 213 -31.05 14.76 0.98
CA LYS A 213 -32.51 14.85 0.91
C LYS A 213 -33.24 14.01 1.94
N LYS A 214 -32.70 12.85 2.31
CA LYS A 214 -33.39 11.88 3.16
C LYS A 214 -32.89 11.99 4.60
N ILE A 215 -31.58 11.95 4.83
CA ILE A 215 -31.03 11.81 6.18
C ILE A 215 -31.03 13.15 6.93
N ILE A 216 -30.50 14.22 6.31
CA ILE A 216 -30.39 15.54 6.96
C ILE A 216 -31.76 16.24 7.09
N CYS A 217 -32.64 16.11 6.09
CA CYS A 217 -33.98 16.68 6.19
C CYS A 217 -34.82 16.03 7.30
N LEU A 218 -34.62 14.73 7.57
CA LEU A 218 -35.26 14.05 8.69
C LEU A 218 -34.75 14.61 10.03
N SER A 219 -33.43 14.83 10.22
CA SER A 219 -32.87 15.34 11.48
C SER A 219 -33.37 16.75 11.83
N LEU A 220 -33.48 17.63 10.84
CA LEU A 220 -33.99 19.01 11.03
C LEU A 220 -35.47 19.07 11.39
N SER A 221 -36.26 18.07 10.96
CA SER A 221 -37.71 18.01 11.20
C SER A 221 -38.09 17.45 12.59
N THR A 222 -37.23 16.63 13.19
CA THR A 222 -37.41 16.02 14.52
C THR A 222 -36.54 16.74 15.57
N SER A 223 -36.91 17.96 15.94
CA SER A 223 -36.09 18.86 16.78
C SER A 223 -36.07 18.53 18.28
N VAL A 224 -36.61 17.40 18.71
CA VAL A 224 -36.62 17.01 20.13
C VAL A 224 -36.39 15.51 20.20
N TYR A 225 -35.19 15.07 20.63
CA TYR A 225 -34.88 13.87 21.45
C TYR A 225 -33.51 13.22 21.15
N LEU A 226 -32.75 13.08 22.26
CA LEU A 226 -31.93 11.97 22.76
C LEU A 226 -30.93 11.28 21.82
N GLY A 227 -29.66 11.71 21.88
CA GLY A 227 -28.46 10.88 21.71
C GLY A 227 -28.25 10.13 20.38
N GLN A 228 -29.13 9.20 20.04
CA GLN A 228 -29.05 8.30 18.87
C GLN A 228 -29.21 9.03 17.54
N LEU A 229 -30.20 9.93 17.42
CA LEU A 229 -30.37 10.79 16.24
C LEU A 229 -29.14 11.70 16.03
N TRP A 230 -28.55 12.19 17.13
CA TRP A 230 -27.32 12.96 17.07
C TRP A 230 -26.14 12.11 16.55
N VAL A 231 -26.05 10.83 16.92
CA VAL A 231 -25.01 9.94 16.36
C VAL A 231 -25.23 9.67 14.87
N GLU A 232 -26.47 9.49 14.44
CA GLU A 232 -26.82 9.34 13.01
C GLU A 232 -26.46 10.58 12.19
N GLU A 233 -26.82 11.77 12.68
CA GLU A 233 -26.50 13.06 12.06
C GLU A 233 -24.98 13.28 11.97
N GLN A 234 -24.24 13.05 13.05
CA GLN A 234 -22.78 13.16 13.06
C GLN A 234 -22.11 12.20 12.07
N ARG A 235 -22.69 11.02 11.81
CA ARG A 235 -22.18 10.08 10.79
C ARG A 235 -22.47 10.55 9.38
N ALA A 236 -23.69 11.03 9.12
CA ALA A 236 -24.10 11.57 7.83
C ALA A 236 -23.27 12.80 7.44
N GLU A 237 -23.03 13.71 8.39
CA GLU A 237 -22.18 14.89 8.20
C GLU A 237 -20.73 14.50 7.92
N ARG A 238 -20.19 13.53 8.66
CA ARG A 238 -18.84 12.98 8.41
C ARG A 238 -18.71 12.41 7.01
N LEU A 239 -19.69 11.63 6.56
CA LEU A 239 -19.72 11.05 5.22
C LEU A 239 -19.75 12.14 4.14
N LEU A 240 -20.56 13.19 4.30
CA LEU A 240 -20.56 14.33 3.37
C LEU A 240 -19.25 15.11 3.42
N ALA A 241 -18.65 15.27 4.59
CA ALA A 241 -17.38 15.95 4.74
C ALA A 241 -16.24 15.16 4.05
N LEU A 242 -16.25 13.83 4.15
CA LEU A 242 -15.37 12.94 3.38
C LEU A 242 -15.58 13.14 1.88
N LEU A 243 -16.81 13.00 1.39
CA LEU A 243 -17.13 13.18 -0.03
C LEU A 243 -16.66 14.53 -0.56
N ARG A 244 -16.89 15.62 0.20
CA ARG A 244 -16.41 16.97 -0.14
C ARG A 244 -14.89 17.03 -0.20
N SER A 245 -14.18 16.43 0.75
CA SER A 245 -12.70 16.44 0.77
C SER A 245 -12.10 15.72 -0.45
N TYR A 246 -12.71 14.60 -0.86
CA TYR A 246 -12.27 13.90 -2.07
C TYR A 246 -12.60 14.67 -3.35
N GLU A 247 -13.76 15.34 -3.42
CA GLU A 247 -14.14 16.19 -4.56
C GLU A 247 -13.23 17.43 -4.68
N SER A 248 -12.77 18.01 -3.56
CA SER A 248 -11.90 19.20 -3.55
C SER A 248 -10.40 18.89 -3.69
N GLY A 249 -10.01 17.61 -3.67
CA GLY A 249 -8.60 17.19 -3.69
C GLY A 249 -7.86 17.44 -2.38
N GLU A 250 -8.56 17.75 -1.29
CA GLU A 250 -7.97 17.93 0.03
C GLU A 250 -7.73 16.59 0.73
N SER A 251 -6.62 16.49 1.49
CA SER A 251 -6.32 15.29 2.26
C SER A 251 -7.44 14.98 3.28
N PRO A 252 -8.13 13.82 3.22
CA PRO A 252 -9.25 13.48 4.11
C PRO A 252 -8.88 13.47 5.60
N SER A 253 -7.59 13.32 5.90
CA SER A 253 -7.00 13.26 7.24
C SER A 253 -7.18 14.53 8.10
N ARG A 254 -7.62 15.65 7.51
CA ARG A 254 -8.01 16.87 8.26
C ARG A 254 -9.46 16.85 8.76
N VAL A 255 -10.32 16.05 8.12
CA VAL A 255 -11.78 16.07 8.35
C VAL A 255 -12.22 14.86 9.18
N VAL A 256 -11.52 13.73 9.07
CA VAL A 256 -11.86 12.48 9.72
C VAL A 256 -10.65 11.96 10.51
N GLY A 257 -10.83 11.74 11.82
CA GLY A 257 -9.87 10.96 12.60
C GLY A 257 -9.80 9.54 12.01
N PRO A 258 -8.63 8.89 11.94
CA PRO A 258 -8.51 7.59 11.28
C PRO A 258 -9.55 6.61 11.83
N LEU A 259 -10.40 6.06 10.96
CA LEU A 259 -11.12 4.84 11.24
C LEU A 259 -10.08 3.72 11.26
N ALA A 260 -10.05 2.98 12.36
CA ALA A 260 -9.01 2.00 12.61
C ALA A 260 -9.07 0.86 11.59
N PRO A 261 -7.93 0.46 10.97
CA PRO A 261 -7.85 -0.86 10.37
C PRO A 261 -8.06 -1.91 11.46
N ILE A 262 -8.93 -2.87 11.19
CA ILE A 262 -9.13 -4.04 12.06
C ILE A 262 -7.98 -5.02 11.80
N THR A 263 -7.12 -5.21 12.79
CA THR A 263 -6.22 -6.37 12.88
C THR A 263 -6.86 -7.46 13.73
N GLU A 264 -6.56 -8.70 13.36
CA GLU A 264 -6.97 -9.96 13.98
C GLU A 264 -6.84 -10.02 15.52
N PRO A 265 -7.60 -10.91 16.18
CA PRO A 265 -7.49 -11.09 17.63
C PRO A 265 -6.18 -11.83 17.96
N VAL A 266 -5.16 -11.11 18.44
CA VAL A 266 -3.95 -11.75 18.96
C VAL A 266 -4.04 -11.82 20.48
N GLY A 267 -4.08 -13.05 20.99
CA GLY A 267 -3.58 -13.34 22.32
C GLY A 267 -2.06 -13.40 22.27
N VAL A 268 -1.44 -12.71 23.24
CA VAL A 268 -0.02 -12.74 23.66
C VAL A 268 0.88 -11.62 23.09
N GLU A 269 1.12 -10.67 23.99
CA GLU A 269 2.26 -9.76 24.26
C GLU A 269 3.02 -8.99 23.16
N GLU A 270 3.31 -7.73 23.54
CA GLU A 270 4.28 -6.73 23.02
C GLU A 270 3.79 -5.71 21.96
N GLY A 271 3.88 -4.40 22.30
CA GLY A 271 3.53 -3.25 21.44
C GLY A 271 4.72 -2.79 20.56
N PRO A 272 4.81 -1.54 20.03
CA PRO A 272 3.87 -0.45 19.87
C PRO A 272 3.95 0.37 18.53
N LEU A 273 3.02 1.32 18.35
CA LEU A 273 3.17 2.73 17.93
C LEU A 273 2.92 3.25 16.49
N PHE A 274 1.83 4.03 16.36
CA PHE A 274 1.67 5.15 15.42
C PHE A 274 1.73 6.52 16.10
N ILE A 275 2.58 7.40 15.58
CA ILE A 275 2.53 8.85 15.81
C ILE A 275 1.97 9.51 14.56
N LYS A 276 0.99 10.42 14.74
CA LYS A 276 0.64 11.43 13.74
C LYS A 276 1.83 12.37 13.55
N SER A 277 2.37 12.39 12.34
CA SER A 277 3.30 13.43 11.88
C SER A 277 2.65 14.80 12.02
N ASP A 278 3.28 15.66 12.81
CA ASP A 278 3.15 17.11 12.64
C ASP A 278 3.58 17.42 11.20
N ARG A 279 2.68 18.05 10.46
CA ARG A 279 2.94 18.61 9.14
C ARG A 279 4.04 19.65 9.29
N ILE A 280 5.22 19.36 8.76
CA ILE A 280 6.19 20.41 8.41
C ILE A 280 5.47 21.31 7.38
N PRO A 281 5.51 22.64 7.51
CA PRO A 281 4.88 23.51 6.54
C PRO A 281 5.51 23.26 5.17
N VAL A 282 4.70 22.78 4.22
CA VAL A 282 5.01 22.88 2.80
C VAL A 282 5.04 24.38 2.50
N GLN A 283 6.24 24.94 2.33
CA GLN A 283 6.36 26.29 1.81
C GLN A 283 5.80 26.30 0.38
N PRO A 284 5.05 27.34 -0.02
CA PRO A 284 4.61 27.49 -1.38
C PRO A 284 5.80 27.45 -2.33
N MET A 285 5.69 26.60 -3.34
CA MET A 285 6.57 26.47 -4.48
C MET A 285 6.52 27.78 -5.30
N GLU A 286 7.28 28.81 -4.96
CA GLU A 286 7.43 29.97 -5.88
C GLU A 286 8.71 30.81 -5.75
N ASP A 287 9.48 30.75 -4.65
CA ASP A 287 10.67 31.64 -4.49
C ASP A 287 12.04 30.96 -4.68
N ALA A 288 12.13 29.63 -4.69
CA ALA A 288 13.41 28.92 -4.90
C ALA A 288 13.90 28.97 -6.36
N SER A 289 12.98 29.13 -7.32
CA SER A 289 13.24 29.10 -8.77
C SER A 289 14.00 30.32 -9.30
N LYS A 290 14.10 31.40 -8.52
CA LYS A 290 14.79 32.65 -8.90
C LYS A 290 16.23 32.74 -8.38
N LYS A 291 16.58 32.02 -7.32
CA LYS A 291 17.94 32.04 -6.73
C LYS A 291 18.87 30.99 -7.35
N LEU A 292 18.32 29.89 -7.88
CA LEU A 292 19.08 28.81 -8.52
C LEU A 292 19.57 29.12 -9.94
N ARG A 293 18.95 30.07 -10.65
CA ARG A 293 19.31 30.47 -12.03
C ARG A 293 20.68 31.14 -12.18
N ARG A 294 21.38 31.46 -11.08
CA ARG A 294 22.64 32.23 -11.14
C ARG A 294 23.91 31.37 -11.04
N THR A 295 23.78 30.07 -10.81
CA THR A 295 24.93 29.18 -10.53
C THR A 295 25.10 28.01 -11.48
N TRP A 296 24.22 27.83 -12.47
CA TRP A 296 24.33 26.79 -13.49
C TRP A 296 24.05 27.37 -14.88
N PRO A 297 24.81 26.99 -15.94
CA PRO A 297 24.48 27.38 -17.30
C PRO A 297 23.08 26.87 -17.66
N ASP A 298 22.27 27.72 -18.30
CA ASP A 298 20.91 27.41 -18.76
C ASP A 298 20.90 26.17 -19.67
N LEU A 299 20.65 24.98 -19.12
CA LEU A 299 20.25 23.80 -19.89
C LEU A 299 18.72 23.81 -19.98
N CYS A 300 18.25 24.12 -21.18
CA CYS A 300 16.86 24.36 -21.51
C CYS A 300 15.95 23.17 -21.17
N PHE A 301 14.93 23.43 -20.36
CA PHE A 301 13.71 22.63 -20.30
C PHE A 301 12.99 22.71 -21.65
N GLY A 302 13.15 21.70 -22.50
CA GLY A 302 12.32 21.55 -23.70
C GLY A 302 12.99 20.80 -24.84
N ARG A 303 12.40 19.65 -25.19
CA ARG A 303 12.48 18.93 -26.49
C ARG A 303 13.86 18.83 -27.16
N ASN A 304 14.52 17.69 -26.99
CA ASN A 304 14.91 16.72 -28.03
C ASN A 304 15.80 15.65 -27.38
N TYR A 305 15.43 14.39 -27.55
CA TYR A 305 16.04 13.24 -26.88
C TYR A 305 17.37 12.85 -27.53
N PHE A 306 18.44 13.60 -27.29
CA PHE A 306 19.82 13.12 -27.39
C PHE A 306 20.70 14.01 -26.50
N LEU A 307 21.16 13.51 -25.35
CA LEU A 307 22.25 14.16 -24.62
C LEU A 307 23.56 13.94 -25.42
N PRO A 308 24.36 14.99 -25.68
CA PRO A 308 25.69 14.85 -26.27
C PRO A 308 26.61 13.97 -25.40
N SER A 309 27.53 13.23 -26.04
CA SER A 309 28.48 12.32 -25.39
C SER A 309 29.30 12.97 -24.25
N ALA A 310 29.50 14.29 -24.27
CA ALA A 310 30.23 15.03 -23.23
C ALA A 310 29.43 15.18 -21.93
N GLU A 311 28.12 15.45 -22.01
CA GLU A 311 27.24 15.59 -20.83
C GLU A 311 26.97 14.22 -20.18
N ILE A 312 26.95 13.15 -20.99
CA ILE A 312 26.91 11.77 -20.52
C ILE A 312 28.16 11.45 -19.69
N ALA A 313 29.35 11.82 -20.18
CA ALA A 313 30.61 11.60 -19.47
C ALA A 313 30.69 12.35 -18.12
N GLU A 314 30.22 13.60 -18.06
CA GLU A 314 30.12 14.36 -16.80
C GLU A 314 29.13 13.69 -15.81
N CYS A 315 27.97 13.23 -16.28
CA CYS A 315 27.02 12.45 -15.47
C CYS A 315 27.64 11.15 -14.91
N TYR A 316 28.44 10.45 -15.71
CA TYR A 316 29.17 9.26 -15.25
C TYR A 316 30.19 9.60 -14.16
N THR A 317 30.91 10.72 -14.27
CA THR A 317 31.85 11.13 -13.22
C THR A 317 31.15 11.49 -11.91
N PHE A 318 30.00 12.16 -11.97
CA PHE A 318 29.15 12.46 -10.81
C PHE A 318 28.65 11.18 -10.13
N PHE A 319 28.10 10.24 -10.93
CA PHE A 319 27.67 8.93 -10.44
C PHE A 319 28.83 8.18 -9.78
N HIS A 320 30.05 8.25 -10.30
CA HIS A 320 31.17 7.47 -9.74
C HIS A 320 31.85 8.07 -8.51
N ARG A 321 31.98 9.41 -8.41
CA ARG A 321 32.84 10.04 -7.40
C ARG A 321 32.11 10.68 -6.23
N GLU A 322 30.90 11.21 -6.43
CA GLU A 322 30.29 12.13 -5.45
C GLU A 322 29.14 11.52 -4.65
N VAL A 323 28.50 10.47 -5.17
CA VAL A 323 27.32 9.86 -4.52
C VAL A 323 27.67 8.48 -3.97
N THR A 324 27.51 8.26 -2.67
CA THR A 324 27.76 6.94 -2.06
C THR A 324 26.64 5.94 -2.38
N ALA A 325 26.93 4.63 -2.32
CA ALA A 325 25.92 3.59 -2.53
C ALA A 325 24.75 3.69 -1.53
N LEU A 326 25.05 4.04 -0.27
CA LEU A 326 24.02 4.26 0.75
C LEU A 326 23.11 5.46 0.41
N ARG A 327 23.68 6.57 -0.07
CA ARG A 327 22.91 7.76 -0.47
C ARG A 327 21.99 7.46 -1.65
N LEU A 328 22.46 6.69 -2.64
CA LEU A 328 21.60 6.20 -3.73
C LEU A 328 20.47 5.31 -3.20
N ALA A 329 20.77 4.35 -2.32
CA ALA A 329 19.75 3.47 -1.74
C ALA A 329 18.67 4.27 -1.00
N GLN A 330 19.05 5.30 -0.22
CA GLN A 330 18.10 6.16 0.48
C GLN A 330 17.19 6.94 -0.48
N GLN A 331 17.73 7.55 -1.53
CA GLN A 331 16.94 8.33 -2.48
C GLN A 331 16.04 7.44 -3.35
N LEU A 332 16.54 6.28 -3.81
CA LEU A 332 15.73 5.30 -4.53
C LEU A 332 14.60 4.75 -3.64
N SER A 333 14.83 4.55 -2.34
CA SER A 333 13.78 4.18 -1.39
C SER A 333 12.70 5.23 -1.24
N LEU A 334 13.06 6.53 -1.20
CA LEU A 334 12.08 7.62 -1.17
C LEU A 334 11.24 7.64 -2.46
N MET A 335 11.89 7.53 -3.62
CA MET A 335 11.20 7.49 -4.93
C MET A 335 10.26 6.27 -5.04
N GLN A 336 10.71 5.10 -4.60
CA GLN A 336 9.91 3.88 -4.61
C GLN A 336 8.75 3.96 -3.61
N GLN A 337 8.95 4.61 -2.46
CA GLN A 337 7.90 4.84 -1.46
C GLN A 337 6.78 5.73 -2.02
N GLU A 338 7.12 6.79 -2.76
CA GLU A 338 6.14 7.67 -3.40
C GLU A 338 5.16 6.88 -4.29
N LEU A 339 5.67 5.89 -5.03
CA LEU A 339 4.85 5.00 -5.86
C LEU A 339 4.05 3.99 -5.03
N PHE A 340 4.69 3.38 -4.02
CA PHE A 340 4.06 2.37 -3.17
C PHE A 340 2.88 2.93 -2.35
N LEU A 341 3.00 4.17 -1.85
CA LEU A 341 1.94 4.85 -1.09
C LEU A 341 0.72 5.22 -1.96
N GLN A 342 0.84 5.19 -3.29
CA GLN A 342 -0.29 5.44 -4.19
C GLN A 342 -1.18 4.20 -4.38
N CYS A 343 -0.71 3.02 -3.97
CA CYS A 343 -1.45 1.77 -4.15
C CYS A 343 -2.41 1.51 -2.99
N HIS A 344 -3.58 1.00 -3.30
CA HIS A 344 -4.54 0.47 -2.35
C HIS A 344 -4.36 -1.06 -2.24
N PRO A 345 -4.65 -1.71 -1.08
CA PRO A 345 -4.66 -3.17 -0.96
C PRO A 345 -5.42 -3.90 -2.08
N VAL A 346 -6.55 -3.33 -2.51
CA VAL A 346 -7.40 -3.89 -3.58
C VAL A 346 -6.66 -3.96 -4.93
N ASP A 347 -5.68 -3.08 -5.16
CA ASP A 347 -4.91 -3.04 -6.40
C ASP A 347 -4.01 -4.30 -6.58
N PHE A 348 -3.78 -5.06 -5.51
CA PHE A 348 -3.00 -6.30 -5.54
C PHE A 348 -3.83 -7.56 -5.82
N MET A 349 -5.14 -7.43 -5.92
CA MET A 349 -6.05 -8.55 -6.22
C MET A 349 -6.32 -8.70 -7.72
N ASN A 350 -6.64 -9.92 -8.13
CA ASN A 350 -6.93 -10.36 -9.49
C ASN A 350 -5.92 -9.87 -10.53
N THR A 351 -4.65 -9.80 -10.13
CA THR A 351 -3.58 -9.21 -10.94
C THR A 351 -3.28 -10.02 -12.21
N ARG A 352 -3.67 -11.30 -12.28
CA ARG A 352 -3.60 -12.11 -13.50
C ARG A 352 -4.45 -11.55 -14.63
N ALA A 353 -5.60 -10.95 -14.32
CA ALA A 353 -6.46 -10.29 -15.30
C ALA A 353 -5.78 -9.06 -15.93
N LEU A 354 -4.82 -8.45 -15.24
CA LEU A 354 -3.97 -7.36 -15.74
C LEU A 354 -2.76 -7.85 -16.56
N GLY A 355 -2.63 -9.17 -16.81
CA GLY A 355 -1.50 -9.76 -17.52
C GLY A 355 -0.23 -9.94 -16.68
N LEU A 356 -0.32 -9.77 -15.34
CA LEU A 356 0.82 -9.98 -14.44
C LEU A 356 1.11 -11.47 -14.26
N LYS A 357 2.29 -11.89 -14.73
CA LYS A 357 2.85 -13.23 -14.56
C LYS A 357 3.91 -13.26 -13.45
N GLU A 358 4.15 -14.45 -12.91
CA GLU A 358 5.19 -14.70 -11.89
C GLU A 358 6.60 -14.27 -12.36
N THR A 359 6.88 -14.40 -13.65
CA THR A 359 8.14 -13.98 -14.28
C THR A 359 7.89 -13.31 -15.63
N GLY A 360 8.75 -12.35 -15.99
CA GLY A 360 8.73 -11.67 -17.28
C GLY A 360 7.93 -10.36 -17.31
N PRO A 361 8.07 -9.59 -18.41
CA PRO A 361 7.42 -8.29 -18.56
C PRO A 361 5.89 -8.42 -18.60
N LEU A 362 5.20 -7.34 -18.25
CA LEU A 362 3.76 -7.18 -18.51
C LEU A 362 3.49 -7.46 -20.00
N ARG A 363 2.63 -8.44 -20.30
CA ARG A 363 2.11 -8.67 -21.64
C ARG A 363 0.60 -8.52 -21.59
N PRO A 364 -0.01 -7.68 -22.43
CA PRO A 364 -1.45 -7.71 -22.63
C PRO A 364 -1.84 -9.14 -23.04
N THR A 365 -2.62 -9.82 -22.22
CA THR A 365 -3.20 -11.12 -22.60
C THR A 365 -4.24 -10.86 -23.68
N ALA A 366 -3.86 -11.10 -24.94
CA ALA A 366 -4.80 -11.17 -26.07
C ALA A 366 -5.61 -12.48 -26.07
N GLU A 367 -5.34 -13.41 -25.15
CA GLU A 367 -6.06 -14.68 -25.04
C GLU A 367 -6.44 -14.94 -23.58
N PRO A 368 -7.73 -15.24 -23.28
CA PRO A 368 -8.14 -15.69 -21.97
C PRO A 368 -7.59 -17.10 -21.75
N ALA A 369 -6.53 -17.22 -20.95
CA ALA A 369 -6.10 -18.52 -20.49
C ALA A 369 -7.14 -19.07 -19.50
N SER A 370 -7.73 -20.20 -19.89
CA SER A 370 -8.56 -21.15 -19.13
C SER A 370 -10.04 -20.84 -18.86
N THR A 371 -10.80 -21.92 -18.96
CA THR A 371 -12.25 -22.16 -18.83
C THR A 371 -12.88 -21.84 -17.47
N ASP A 372 -12.32 -20.90 -16.70
CA ASP A 372 -12.91 -20.49 -15.43
C ASP A 372 -13.94 -19.36 -15.67
N PRO A 373 -15.08 -19.35 -14.94
CA PRO A 373 -16.07 -18.29 -15.08
C PRO A 373 -15.39 -16.93 -14.85
N PRO A 374 -15.75 -15.90 -15.65
CA PRO A 374 -15.09 -14.61 -15.58
C PRO A 374 -15.22 -14.07 -14.15
N SER A 375 -14.08 -13.89 -13.48
CA SER A 375 -14.02 -13.13 -12.24
C SER A 375 -14.71 -11.79 -12.50
N LEU A 376 -15.73 -11.43 -11.70
CA LEU A 376 -16.47 -10.15 -11.82
C LEU A 376 -15.56 -8.92 -11.62
N PHE A 377 -14.31 -9.14 -11.25
CA PHE A 377 -13.22 -8.19 -11.15
C PHE A 377 -12.38 -8.15 -12.44
N VAL A 378 -12.96 -7.90 -13.61
CA VAL A 378 -12.14 -7.46 -14.74
C VAL A 378 -12.04 -5.94 -14.64
N PRO A 379 -10.87 -5.35 -14.32
CA PRO A 379 -10.74 -3.90 -14.28
C PRO A 379 -11.12 -3.34 -15.65
N GLU A 380 -12.13 -2.47 -15.69
CA GLU A 380 -12.65 -1.88 -16.94
C GLU A 380 -11.61 -1.02 -17.69
N CYS A 381 -10.49 -0.70 -17.04
CA CYS A 381 -9.36 0.00 -17.64
C CYS A 381 -8.04 -0.68 -17.27
N ALA A 382 -7.41 -1.34 -18.25
CA ALA A 382 -6.04 -1.87 -18.11
C ALA A 382 -4.96 -0.75 -18.13
N ASN A 383 -5.33 0.46 -18.55
CA ASN A 383 -4.40 1.58 -18.69
C ASN A 383 -4.26 2.36 -17.37
N ASP A 384 -3.02 2.50 -16.89
CA ASP A 384 -2.63 3.32 -15.72
C ASP A 384 -3.08 2.82 -14.33
N HIS A 385 -3.25 1.50 -14.15
CA HIS A 385 -3.54 0.92 -12.84
C HIS A 385 -2.32 1.05 -11.88
N PRO A 386 -2.50 1.42 -10.59
CA PRO A 386 -1.39 1.68 -9.66
C PRO A 386 -0.37 0.54 -9.55
N ILE A 387 -0.84 -0.71 -9.47
CA ILE A 387 0.08 -1.86 -9.44
C ILE A 387 0.85 -2.02 -10.75
N THR A 388 0.23 -1.77 -11.90
CA THR A 388 0.88 -1.86 -13.21
C THR A 388 2.02 -0.84 -13.27
N ARG A 389 1.81 0.38 -12.77
CA ARG A 389 2.87 1.41 -12.64
C ARG A 389 4.03 0.95 -11.75
N LEU A 390 3.76 0.26 -10.63
CA LEU A 390 4.82 -0.31 -9.78
C LEU A 390 5.64 -1.36 -10.53
N ILE A 391 4.97 -2.21 -11.30
CA ILE A 391 5.63 -3.29 -12.05
C ILE A 391 6.40 -2.75 -13.24
N GLU A 392 5.84 -1.81 -13.99
CA GLU A 392 6.53 -1.09 -15.07
C GLU A 392 7.75 -0.34 -14.54
N HIS A 393 7.62 0.36 -13.41
CA HIS A 393 8.76 0.99 -12.75
C HIS A 393 9.83 -0.03 -12.38
N SER A 394 9.43 -1.18 -11.84
CA SER A 394 10.34 -2.28 -11.51
C SER A 394 11.13 -2.75 -12.72
N ASP A 395 10.44 -3.03 -13.83
CA ASP A 395 11.04 -3.50 -15.08
C ASP A 395 11.95 -2.42 -15.70
N THR A 396 11.55 -1.14 -15.62
CA THR A 396 12.33 0.03 -16.06
C THR A 396 13.63 0.17 -15.26
N VAL A 397 13.57 0.06 -13.93
CA VAL A 397 14.76 0.10 -13.07
C VAL A 397 15.69 -1.06 -13.38
N SER A 398 15.17 -2.28 -13.52
CA SER A 398 15.99 -3.44 -13.90
C SER A 398 16.69 -3.25 -15.25
N THR A 399 15.98 -2.67 -16.23
CA THR A 399 16.53 -2.35 -17.56
C THR A 399 17.62 -1.28 -17.46
N TRP A 400 17.39 -0.21 -16.70
CA TRP A 400 18.41 0.79 -16.40
C TRP A 400 19.67 0.16 -15.80
N ILE A 401 19.53 -0.71 -14.80
CA ILE A 401 20.66 -1.37 -14.16
C ILE A 401 21.47 -2.19 -15.17
N SER A 402 20.81 -2.97 -16.03
CA SER A 402 21.50 -3.72 -17.07
C SER A 402 22.20 -2.80 -18.08
N ALA A 403 21.50 -1.76 -18.55
CA ALA A 403 22.00 -0.82 -19.54
C ALA A 403 23.24 -0.07 -19.03
N GLU A 404 23.17 0.47 -17.80
CA GLU A 404 24.25 1.23 -17.16
C GLU A 404 25.56 0.42 -17.08
N ILE A 405 25.47 -0.89 -16.87
CA ILE A 405 26.64 -1.79 -16.80
C ILE A 405 27.22 -2.05 -18.20
N VAL A 406 26.37 -2.33 -19.20
CA VAL A 406 26.85 -2.69 -20.55
C VAL A 406 27.36 -1.48 -21.34
N THR A 407 26.90 -0.27 -21.03
CA THR A 407 27.33 0.98 -21.70
C THR A 407 28.59 1.61 -21.10
N CYS A 408 29.23 0.99 -20.10
CA CYS A 408 30.47 1.52 -19.52
C CYS A 408 31.63 1.52 -20.54
N ASP A 409 32.42 2.59 -20.61
CA ASP A 409 33.50 2.74 -21.61
C ASP A 409 34.73 1.82 -21.41
N GLY A 410 34.78 1.04 -20.32
CA GLY A 410 35.84 0.06 -20.12
C GLY A 410 35.71 -0.80 -18.86
N ALA A 411 36.51 -1.86 -18.78
CA ALA A 411 36.42 -2.88 -17.73
C ALA A 411 36.55 -2.32 -16.29
N LYS A 412 37.35 -1.26 -16.10
CA LYS A 412 37.55 -0.64 -14.77
C LYS A 412 36.33 0.16 -14.32
N SER A 413 35.72 0.95 -15.20
CA SER A 413 34.48 1.67 -14.90
C SER A 413 33.32 0.70 -14.74
N GLN A 414 33.22 -0.31 -15.61
CA GLN A 414 32.23 -1.38 -15.51
C GLN A 414 32.31 -2.12 -14.17
N LEU A 415 33.52 -2.48 -13.71
CA LEU A 415 33.73 -3.11 -12.40
C LEU A 415 33.26 -2.19 -11.25
N ALA A 416 33.54 -0.89 -11.35
CA ALA A 416 33.15 0.08 -10.35
C ALA A 416 31.62 0.29 -10.30
N VAL A 417 30.94 0.41 -11.46
CA VAL A 417 29.48 0.54 -11.54
C VAL A 417 28.82 -0.70 -10.96
N LEU A 418 29.20 -1.88 -11.44
CA LEU A 418 28.63 -3.14 -11.00
C LEU A 418 28.80 -3.35 -9.49
N SER A 419 30.01 -3.11 -8.97
CA SER A 419 30.27 -3.21 -7.54
C SER A 419 29.43 -2.23 -6.72
N LYS A 420 29.32 -0.98 -7.20
CA LYS A 420 28.52 0.05 -6.53
C LYS A 420 27.05 -0.32 -6.49
N LEU A 421 26.48 -0.79 -7.60
CA LEU A 421 25.07 -1.19 -7.68
C LEU A 421 24.75 -2.39 -6.80
N LEU A 422 25.66 -3.36 -6.66
CA LEU A 422 25.51 -4.46 -5.68
C LEU A 422 25.47 -3.93 -4.24
N TRP A 423 26.30 -2.94 -3.89
CA TRP A 423 26.22 -2.27 -2.59
C TRP A 423 24.92 -1.50 -2.40
N VAL A 424 24.41 -0.83 -3.44
CA VAL A 424 23.09 -0.18 -3.40
C VAL A 424 22.00 -1.22 -3.08
N ALA A 425 21.98 -2.35 -3.80
CA ALA A 425 21.01 -3.42 -3.56
C ALA A 425 21.10 -3.99 -2.14
N LYS A 426 22.31 -4.22 -1.64
CA LYS A 426 22.53 -4.65 -0.26
C LYS A 426 21.94 -3.65 0.73
N HIS A 427 22.26 -2.36 0.58
CA HIS A 427 21.75 -1.32 1.45
C HIS A 427 20.22 -1.19 1.37
N CYS A 428 19.62 -1.36 0.19
CA CYS A 428 18.17 -1.42 0.03
C CYS A 428 17.57 -2.55 0.87
N CYS A 429 18.14 -3.76 0.84
CA CYS A 429 17.68 -4.87 1.69
C CYS A 429 17.92 -4.61 3.18
N ASP A 430 19.08 -4.06 3.56
CA ASP A 430 19.41 -3.73 4.96
C ASP A 430 18.42 -2.70 5.55
N ILE A 431 17.92 -1.76 4.75
CA ILE A 431 16.88 -0.79 5.13
C ILE A 431 15.45 -1.26 4.80
N ARG A 432 15.25 -2.54 4.44
CA ARG A 432 13.94 -3.15 4.14
C ARG A 432 13.18 -2.58 2.92
N ASN A 433 13.90 -1.96 1.99
CA ASN A 433 13.40 -1.71 0.63
C ASN A 433 13.70 -2.94 -0.24
N PHE A 434 12.85 -3.95 -0.11
CA PHE A 434 12.97 -5.18 -0.90
C PHE A 434 12.61 -4.95 -2.38
N SER A 435 11.76 -3.97 -2.69
CA SER A 435 11.41 -3.66 -4.08
C SER A 435 12.64 -3.29 -4.91
N THR A 436 13.37 -2.23 -4.53
CA THR A 436 14.55 -1.80 -5.28
C THR A 436 15.69 -2.81 -5.21
N GLY A 437 15.87 -3.49 -4.07
CA GLY A 437 16.85 -4.59 -3.96
C GLY A 437 16.61 -5.69 -4.99
N MET A 438 15.37 -6.14 -5.15
CA MET A 438 15.00 -7.15 -6.16
C MET A 438 15.09 -6.62 -7.59
N GLN A 439 14.78 -5.35 -7.84
CA GLN A 439 14.92 -4.71 -9.16
C GLN A 439 16.38 -4.69 -9.62
N ILE A 440 17.31 -4.32 -8.74
CA ILE A 440 18.74 -4.32 -9.03
C ILE A 440 19.21 -5.77 -9.24
N LEU A 441 18.79 -6.71 -8.39
CA LEU A 441 19.09 -8.13 -8.57
C LEU A 441 18.62 -8.64 -9.95
N GLN A 442 17.39 -8.31 -10.36
CA GLN A 442 16.85 -8.69 -11.68
C GLN A 442 17.68 -8.10 -12.83
N GLY A 443 18.12 -6.84 -12.72
CA GLY A 443 19.03 -6.24 -13.71
C GLY A 443 20.41 -6.92 -13.77
N MET A 444 20.93 -7.38 -12.63
CA MET A 444 22.17 -8.17 -12.54
C MET A 444 22.02 -9.61 -13.05
N GLU A 445 20.80 -10.17 -12.97
CA GLU A 445 20.44 -11.49 -13.48
C GLU A 445 20.20 -11.52 -15.00
N ASN A 446 20.15 -10.36 -15.66
CA ASN A 446 20.06 -10.28 -17.11
C ASN A 446 21.17 -11.13 -17.75
N ILE A 447 20.80 -11.93 -18.76
CA ILE A 447 21.68 -12.91 -19.39
C ILE A 447 22.97 -12.27 -19.93
N ILE A 448 22.88 -11.07 -20.50
CA ILE A 448 24.01 -10.33 -21.05
C ILE A 448 24.94 -9.88 -19.93
N VAL A 449 24.37 -9.30 -18.87
CA VAL A 449 25.13 -8.84 -17.70
C VAL A 449 25.84 -10.01 -17.03
N ARG A 450 25.17 -11.16 -16.84
CA ARG A 450 25.74 -12.38 -16.26
C ARG A 450 26.93 -12.94 -17.05
N GLN A 451 26.99 -12.70 -18.35
CA GLN A 451 28.05 -13.20 -19.24
C GLN A 451 29.27 -12.27 -19.33
N LEU A 452 29.23 -11.09 -18.71
CA LEU A 452 30.33 -10.13 -18.78
C LEU A 452 31.63 -10.67 -18.14
N PRO A 453 32.80 -10.47 -18.77
CA PRO A 453 34.08 -10.93 -18.22
C PRO A 453 34.46 -10.23 -16.90
N VAL A 454 33.88 -9.06 -16.63
CA VAL A 454 34.13 -8.24 -15.42
C VAL A 454 33.88 -9.01 -14.12
N TRP A 455 32.97 -9.99 -14.12
CA TRP A 455 32.68 -10.82 -12.94
C TRP A 455 33.92 -11.55 -12.39
N LYS A 456 34.91 -11.85 -13.23
CA LYS A 456 36.19 -12.46 -12.81
C LYS A 456 37.04 -11.54 -11.93
N HIS A 457 36.82 -10.24 -12.02
CA HIS A 457 37.56 -9.20 -11.29
C HIS A 457 36.78 -8.62 -10.10
N VAL A 458 35.54 -9.07 -9.88
CA VAL A 458 34.72 -8.65 -8.74
C VAL A 458 35.30 -9.22 -7.45
N PRO A 459 35.58 -8.39 -6.42
CA PRO A 459 36.08 -8.88 -5.15
C PRO A 459 35.11 -9.90 -4.53
N PRO A 460 35.61 -10.95 -3.85
CA PRO A 460 34.78 -12.04 -3.34
C PRO A 460 33.70 -11.54 -2.36
N LYS A 461 34.01 -10.52 -1.56
CA LYS A 461 33.06 -9.86 -0.65
C LYS A 461 31.86 -9.26 -1.41
N VAL A 462 32.10 -8.66 -2.58
CA VAL A 462 31.06 -8.04 -3.41
C VAL A 462 30.30 -9.11 -4.19
N ALA A 463 30.99 -10.13 -4.70
CA ALA A 463 30.34 -11.28 -5.35
C ALA A 463 29.38 -12.01 -4.40
N ASN A 464 29.73 -12.13 -3.11
CA ASN A 464 28.86 -12.75 -2.11
C ASN A 464 27.55 -11.98 -1.86
N ILE A 465 27.51 -10.68 -2.15
CA ILE A 465 26.27 -9.89 -2.06
C ILE A 465 25.21 -10.48 -3.00
N MET A 466 25.60 -10.94 -4.19
CA MET A 466 24.66 -11.57 -5.13
C MET A 466 24.01 -12.82 -4.55
N ASN A 467 24.77 -13.63 -3.79
CA ASN A 467 24.24 -14.81 -3.12
C ASN A 467 23.25 -14.40 -2.01
N GLN A 468 23.63 -13.43 -1.17
CA GLN A 468 22.75 -12.89 -0.12
C GLN A 468 21.43 -12.35 -0.70
N LEU A 469 21.47 -11.64 -1.83
CA LEU A 469 20.27 -11.13 -2.49
C LEU A 469 19.39 -12.26 -3.03
N ASN A 470 19.98 -13.34 -3.54
CA ASN A 470 19.23 -14.54 -3.94
C ASN A 470 18.59 -15.24 -2.74
N ASP A 471 19.28 -15.35 -1.61
CA ASP A 471 18.71 -15.93 -0.39
C ASP A 471 17.50 -15.12 0.09
N VAL A 472 17.59 -13.78 0.06
CA VAL A 472 16.46 -12.89 0.36
C VAL A 472 15.31 -13.11 -0.64
N LYS A 473 15.59 -13.18 -1.94
CA LYS A 473 14.57 -13.46 -2.97
C LYS A 473 13.84 -14.78 -2.70
N MET A 474 14.57 -15.83 -2.35
CA MET A 474 14.01 -17.16 -2.05
C MET A 474 13.20 -17.16 -0.76
N PHE A 475 13.67 -16.45 0.28
CA PHE A 475 12.95 -16.24 1.53
C PHE A 475 11.60 -15.55 1.28
N LEU A 476 11.60 -14.41 0.57
CA LEU A 476 10.39 -13.66 0.24
C LEU A 476 9.39 -14.46 -0.61
N LYS A 477 9.87 -15.41 -1.42
CA LYS A 477 9.00 -16.28 -2.24
C LYS A 477 8.40 -17.45 -1.46
N ARG A 478 9.02 -17.86 -0.36
CA ARG A 478 8.57 -19.00 0.44
C ARG A 478 7.41 -18.63 1.37
N ASP A 479 7.40 -17.40 1.85
CA ASP A 479 6.46 -16.94 2.85
C ASP A 479 5.90 -15.56 2.47
N GLY A 480 4.57 -15.49 2.28
CA GLY A 480 3.88 -14.26 1.90
C GLY A 480 3.67 -13.28 3.04
N MET A 481 3.81 -13.73 4.29
CA MET A 481 3.58 -12.95 5.50
C MET A 481 4.87 -12.60 6.24
N CYS A 482 6.03 -13.09 5.79
CA CYS A 482 7.32 -12.85 6.44
C CYS A 482 7.69 -11.37 6.63
N LEU A 483 7.08 -10.47 5.86
CA LEU A 483 7.28 -9.03 5.97
C LEU A 483 6.40 -8.38 7.05
N MET A 484 5.35 -9.08 7.50
CA MET A 484 4.39 -8.65 8.51
C MET A 484 4.77 -9.14 9.91
N GLU A 485 5.60 -10.18 10.00
CA GLU A 485 6.14 -10.73 11.24
C GLU A 485 7.35 -9.90 11.71
N GLU A 486 7.12 -8.86 12.51
CA GLU A 486 8.20 -8.19 13.27
C GLU A 486 7.93 -8.31 14.77
N GLY A 487 8.79 -9.08 15.46
CA GLY A 487 8.77 -9.26 16.92
C GLY A 487 9.46 -8.11 17.65
N GLY A 488 8.85 -6.91 17.67
CA GLY A 488 9.37 -5.83 18.50
C GLY A 488 8.67 -4.49 18.40
N HIS A 489 9.14 -3.60 19.29
CA HIS A 489 8.50 -2.34 19.64
C HIS A 489 8.68 -1.16 18.64
N VAL A 490 9.10 -1.39 17.40
CA VAL A 490 9.14 -0.35 16.36
C VAL A 490 8.98 -1.01 14.98
N LYS A 491 7.88 -0.73 14.28
CA LYS A 491 7.70 -1.17 12.88
C LYS A 491 8.68 -0.42 11.97
N ASN A 492 9.60 -1.15 11.36
CA ASN A 492 10.56 -0.55 10.42
C ASN A 492 9.88 -0.24 9.08
N PRO A 493 10.14 0.93 8.47
CA PRO A 493 9.67 1.23 7.12
C PRO A 493 10.08 0.11 6.16
N THR A 494 9.11 -0.44 5.45
CA THR A 494 9.30 -1.63 4.61
C THR A 494 8.59 -1.45 3.29
N ILE A 495 9.31 -1.68 2.18
CA ILE A 495 8.69 -1.70 0.84
C ILE A 495 8.80 -3.12 0.29
N PRO A 496 7.67 -3.83 0.11
CA PRO A 496 7.68 -5.19 -0.43
C PRO A 496 7.99 -5.17 -1.93
N CYS A 497 8.56 -6.26 -2.45
CA CYS A 497 8.61 -6.46 -3.89
C CYS A 497 7.19 -6.74 -4.41
N ALA A 498 6.60 -5.79 -5.14
CA ALA A 498 5.22 -5.85 -5.60
C ALA A 498 4.91 -7.13 -6.39
N ARG A 499 5.84 -7.60 -7.24
CA ARG A 499 5.68 -8.82 -8.03
C ARG A 499 5.63 -10.09 -7.18
N ILE A 500 6.49 -10.19 -6.15
CA ILE A 500 6.50 -11.33 -5.23
C ILE A 500 5.25 -11.30 -4.34
N PHE A 501 4.84 -10.12 -3.86
CA PHE A 501 3.62 -9.99 -3.09
C PHE A 501 2.37 -10.38 -3.92
N ALA A 502 2.27 -9.87 -5.16
CA ALA A 502 1.19 -10.23 -6.06
C ALA A 502 1.17 -11.74 -6.37
N MET A 503 2.34 -12.39 -6.51
CA MET A 503 2.43 -13.85 -6.67
C MET A 503 1.76 -14.59 -5.50
N HIS A 504 1.97 -14.18 -4.25
CA HIS A 504 1.33 -14.79 -3.09
C HIS A 504 -0.19 -14.62 -3.10
N VAL A 505 -0.68 -13.42 -3.43
CA VAL A 505 -2.13 -13.17 -3.58
C VAL A 505 -2.71 -14.03 -4.70
N GLN A 506 -2.02 -14.12 -5.83
CA GLN A 506 -2.44 -14.95 -6.96
C GLN A 506 -2.48 -16.44 -6.60
N GLN A 507 -1.58 -16.94 -5.76
CA GLN A 507 -1.61 -18.33 -5.29
C GLN A 507 -2.87 -18.61 -4.47
N LEU A 508 -3.28 -17.67 -3.63
CA LEU A 508 -4.55 -17.77 -2.90
C LEU A 508 -5.76 -17.71 -3.83
N GLU A 509 -5.68 -16.98 -4.94
CA GLU A 509 -6.75 -16.89 -5.93
C GLU A 509 -6.98 -18.19 -6.72
N ILE A 510 -6.00 -19.10 -6.78
CA ILE A 510 -6.10 -20.37 -7.54
C ILE A 510 -7.28 -21.22 -7.06
N GLY A 511 -8.07 -21.74 -8.01
CA GLY A 511 -9.18 -22.67 -7.77
C GLY A 511 -10.53 -21.99 -7.48
N ALA A 512 -11.59 -22.78 -7.39
CA ALA A 512 -12.95 -22.26 -7.31
C ALA A 512 -13.25 -21.48 -6.02
N PHE A 513 -13.75 -20.25 -6.17
CA PHE A 513 -14.29 -19.41 -5.09
C PHE A 513 -15.63 -19.92 -4.56
N THR A 514 -16.32 -20.78 -5.30
CA THR A 514 -17.61 -21.35 -4.92
C THR A 514 -17.51 -22.82 -4.52
N MET A 515 -18.44 -23.26 -3.68
CA MET A 515 -18.71 -24.67 -3.39
C MET A 515 -19.57 -25.28 -4.50
N ALA A 516 -19.73 -26.61 -4.50
CA ALA A 516 -20.65 -27.30 -5.41
C ALA A 516 -22.11 -26.83 -5.26
N SER A 517 -22.47 -26.30 -4.08
CA SER A 517 -23.77 -25.66 -3.82
C SER A 517 -23.94 -24.27 -4.43
N GLY A 518 -22.90 -23.70 -5.04
CA GLY A 518 -22.89 -22.33 -5.56
C GLY A 518 -22.58 -21.24 -4.53
N LEU A 519 -22.43 -21.59 -3.25
CA LEU A 519 -22.07 -20.63 -2.19
C LEU A 519 -20.61 -20.21 -2.27
N TYR A 520 -20.30 -18.94 -2.02
CA TYR A 520 -18.94 -18.42 -1.99
C TYR A 520 -18.22 -18.83 -0.71
N LYS A 521 -17.01 -19.35 -0.84
CA LYS A 521 -16.14 -19.79 0.26
C LYS A 521 -15.53 -18.57 0.96
N TRP A 522 -16.16 -18.16 2.06
CA TRP A 522 -15.72 -17.01 2.84
C TRP A 522 -14.31 -17.20 3.42
N SER A 523 -13.95 -18.41 3.85
CA SER A 523 -12.60 -18.68 4.38
C SER A 523 -11.49 -18.34 3.36
N LYS A 524 -11.65 -18.75 2.10
CA LYS A 524 -10.72 -18.39 1.01
C LYS A 524 -10.66 -16.88 0.78
N ILE A 525 -11.83 -16.25 0.71
CA ILE A 525 -11.96 -14.81 0.46
C ILE A 525 -11.31 -13.99 1.60
N ARG A 526 -11.54 -14.42 2.84
CA ARG A 526 -10.94 -13.86 4.05
C ARG A 526 -9.43 -13.94 4.02
N SER A 527 -8.84 -15.11 3.70
CA SER A 527 -7.37 -15.26 3.62
C SER A 527 -6.73 -14.36 2.56
N ILE A 528 -7.39 -14.14 1.42
CA ILE A 528 -6.94 -13.15 0.43
C ILE A 528 -6.95 -11.76 1.06
N SER A 529 -8.03 -11.39 1.75
CA SER A 529 -8.13 -10.10 2.42
C SER A 529 -7.07 -9.89 3.50
N GLU A 530 -6.79 -10.89 4.32
CA GLU A 530 -5.78 -10.86 5.39
C GLU A 530 -4.38 -10.65 4.80
N THR A 531 -4.11 -11.25 3.64
CA THR A 531 -2.85 -11.05 2.93
C THR A 531 -2.75 -9.61 2.41
N VAL A 532 -3.74 -9.12 1.65
CA VAL A 532 -3.67 -7.77 1.05
C VAL A 532 -3.77 -6.65 2.06
N SER A 533 -4.43 -6.84 3.21
CA SER A 533 -4.50 -5.85 4.29
C SER A 533 -3.11 -5.53 4.85
N GLY A 534 -2.18 -6.47 4.77
CA GLY A 534 -0.77 -6.27 5.10
C GLY A 534 -0.12 -5.09 4.36
N ILE A 535 -0.58 -4.74 3.16
CA ILE A 535 -0.08 -3.55 2.44
C ILE A 535 -0.25 -2.28 3.28
N ARG A 536 -1.37 -2.12 3.99
CA ARG A 536 -1.58 -0.94 4.85
C ARG A 536 -0.61 -0.90 6.01
N ILE A 537 -0.31 -2.05 6.59
CA ILE A 537 0.66 -2.19 7.68
C ILE A 537 2.06 -1.75 7.20
N LEU A 538 2.42 -2.07 5.97
CA LEU A 538 3.71 -1.67 5.38
C LEU A 538 3.74 -0.18 5.00
N GLN A 539 2.61 0.41 4.59
CA GLN A 539 2.49 1.84 4.22
C GLN A 539 2.47 2.78 5.44
N GLU A 540 2.26 2.22 6.62
CA GLU A 540 2.00 2.91 7.87
C GLU A 540 3.22 3.73 8.31
N SER A 541 4.44 3.18 8.18
CA SER A 541 5.71 3.79 8.61
C SER A 541 6.57 4.25 7.41
N PRO A 542 6.62 5.56 7.08
CA PRO A 542 7.46 6.05 5.99
C PRO A 542 8.93 6.18 6.39
N TYR A 543 9.83 6.10 5.41
CA TYR A 543 11.26 6.32 5.58
C TYR A 543 11.58 7.74 6.08
N PRO A 544 12.38 7.89 7.15
CA PRO A 544 12.74 9.19 7.71
C PRO A 544 13.95 9.84 7.02
N PHE A 545 14.15 9.60 5.73
CA PHE A 545 15.29 10.13 4.98
C PHE A 545 15.03 11.55 4.48
N ARG A 546 16.09 12.35 4.37
CA ARG A 546 16.01 13.68 3.77
C ARG A 546 15.89 13.55 2.25
N HIS A 547 14.96 14.29 1.66
CA HIS A 547 14.78 14.35 0.22
C HIS A 547 15.90 15.19 -0.41
N GLU A 548 16.50 14.66 -1.46
CA GLU A 548 17.48 15.36 -2.28
C GLU A 548 16.96 15.44 -3.72
N TYR A 549 16.11 16.43 -3.96
CA TYR A 549 15.31 16.52 -5.18
C TYR A 549 16.15 16.56 -6.47
N GLU A 550 17.33 17.18 -6.45
CA GLU A 550 18.25 17.23 -7.59
C GLU A 550 18.76 15.82 -7.96
N LEU A 551 19.22 15.06 -6.96
CA LEU A 551 19.68 13.67 -7.17
C LEU A 551 18.52 12.77 -7.61
N GLN A 552 17.34 12.96 -7.02
CA GLN A 552 16.14 12.22 -7.42
C GLN A 552 15.72 12.54 -8.86
N ALA A 553 15.79 13.81 -9.28
CA ALA A 553 15.48 14.22 -10.65
C ALA A 553 16.44 13.56 -11.64
N TRP A 554 17.74 13.63 -11.36
CA TRP A 554 18.77 12.97 -12.17
C TRP A 554 18.54 11.45 -12.26
N LEU A 555 18.20 10.79 -11.15
CA LEU A 555 17.88 9.36 -11.14
C LEU A 555 16.64 9.04 -11.98
N ARG A 556 15.58 9.85 -11.87
CA ARG A 556 14.36 9.68 -12.68
C ARG A 556 14.67 9.80 -14.17
N GLU A 557 15.45 10.80 -14.57
CA GLU A 557 15.84 10.98 -15.96
C GLU A 557 16.67 9.81 -16.49
N ARG A 558 17.64 9.32 -15.71
CA ARG A 558 18.45 8.14 -16.09
C ARG A 558 17.62 6.87 -16.22
N ILE A 559 16.73 6.61 -15.26
CA ILE A 559 15.83 5.45 -15.28
C ILE A 559 14.93 5.51 -16.52
N VAL A 560 14.35 6.67 -16.82
CA VAL A 560 13.49 6.85 -18.00
C VAL A 560 14.28 6.72 -19.30
N TYR A 561 15.48 7.29 -19.36
CA TYR A 561 16.36 7.23 -20.54
C TYR A 561 16.62 5.79 -21.00
N PHE A 562 16.89 4.89 -20.04
CA PHE A 562 17.15 3.48 -20.34
C PHE A 562 15.91 2.58 -20.26
N GLY A 563 14.73 3.13 -19.95
CA GLY A 563 13.55 2.35 -19.62
C GLY A 563 13.07 1.38 -20.70
N LEU A 564 13.31 1.72 -21.97
CA LEU A 564 12.97 0.90 -23.15
C LEU A 564 14.22 0.46 -23.93
N ALA A 565 15.39 0.49 -23.30
CA ALA A 565 16.63 0.16 -23.97
C ALA A 565 16.69 -1.33 -24.32
N ASP A 566 17.10 -1.62 -25.56
CA ASP A 566 17.49 -2.97 -25.96
C ASP A 566 18.92 -3.24 -25.46
N ILE A 567 19.01 -3.99 -24.36
CA ILE A 567 20.28 -4.34 -23.72
C ILE A 567 21.20 -5.11 -24.68
N GLN A 568 20.64 -5.89 -25.60
CA GLN A 568 21.42 -6.64 -26.59
C GLN A 568 22.02 -5.71 -27.65
N ALA A 569 21.25 -4.74 -28.12
CA ALA A 569 21.74 -3.72 -29.04
C ALA A 569 22.87 -2.91 -28.38
N LEU A 570 22.63 -2.38 -27.16
CA LEU A 570 23.63 -1.62 -26.41
C LEU A 570 24.92 -2.41 -26.15
N ALA A 571 24.79 -3.70 -25.84
CA ALA A 571 25.94 -4.58 -25.67
C ALA A 571 26.76 -4.76 -26.96
N SER A 572 26.08 -4.89 -28.10
CA SER A 572 26.74 -5.09 -29.39
C SER A 572 27.51 -3.86 -29.87
N GLU A 573 27.02 -2.66 -29.56
CA GLU A 573 27.68 -1.40 -29.87
C GLU A 573 28.97 -1.21 -29.05
N ASN A 574 29.02 -1.79 -27.85
CA ASN A 574 30.11 -1.64 -26.90
C ASN A 574 31.07 -2.85 -26.87
N SER A 575 31.58 -3.21 -28.06
CA SER A 575 32.44 -4.39 -28.32
C SER A 575 33.71 -4.51 -27.45
N THR A 576 34.13 -3.43 -26.77
CA THR A 576 35.30 -3.41 -25.89
C THR A 576 35.12 -4.26 -24.62
N ASN A 577 33.89 -4.49 -24.18
CA ASN A 577 33.59 -5.24 -22.94
C ASN A 577 33.17 -6.69 -23.16
N PHE A 578 32.89 -7.09 -24.41
CA PHE A 578 32.45 -8.44 -24.74
C PHE A 578 33.60 -9.19 -25.43
N GLN A 579 34.12 -10.24 -24.79
CA GLN A 579 35.03 -11.15 -25.51
C GLN A 579 34.24 -11.79 -26.67
N PRO A 580 34.76 -11.83 -27.90
CA PRO A 580 34.14 -12.60 -28.97
C PRO A 580 34.05 -14.04 -28.49
N LEU A 581 32.84 -14.61 -28.53
CA LEU A 581 32.63 -16.04 -28.31
C LEU A 581 33.64 -16.79 -29.18
N HIS A 582 34.24 -17.86 -28.64
CA HIS A 582 35.34 -18.58 -29.28
C HIS A 582 35.05 -19.16 -30.69
N GLY A 583 33.83 -19.00 -31.22
CA GLY A 583 33.42 -19.31 -32.61
C GLY A 583 33.44 -18.14 -33.60
N ASP A 584 33.59 -16.88 -33.16
CA ASP A 584 33.38 -15.71 -34.03
C ASP A 584 34.59 -15.35 -34.92
N ARG A 585 35.73 -16.01 -34.68
CA ARG A 585 36.89 -15.95 -35.59
C ARG A 585 36.60 -16.53 -36.97
N GLY A 586 35.58 -17.39 -37.11
CA GLY A 586 35.13 -17.92 -38.39
C GLY A 586 34.23 -16.94 -39.15
N ILE A 587 33.32 -16.26 -38.46
CA ILE A 587 32.30 -15.40 -39.08
C ILE A 587 32.90 -14.07 -39.54
N HIS A 588 33.85 -13.50 -38.79
CA HIS A 588 34.59 -12.31 -39.22
C HIS A 588 35.43 -12.56 -40.48
N LYS A 589 36.04 -13.75 -40.62
CA LYS A 589 36.78 -14.13 -41.83
C LYS A 589 35.86 -14.33 -43.04
N ILE A 590 34.64 -14.82 -42.83
CA ILE A 590 33.64 -14.98 -43.89
C ILE A 590 33.11 -13.61 -44.34
N LYS A 591 32.84 -12.68 -43.41
CA LYS A 591 32.45 -11.30 -43.75
C LYS A 591 33.55 -10.53 -44.49
N GLU A 592 34.82 -10.68 -44.10
CA GLU A 592 35.95 -10.09 -44.85
C GLU A 592 36.16 -10.72 -46.23
N ALA A 593 35.87 -12.02 -46.40
CA ALA A 593 35.95 -12.69 -47.70
C ALA A 593 34.85 -12.22 -48.67
N PHE A 594 33.64 -11.91 -48.17
CA PHE A 594 32.54 -11.37 -48.97
C PHE A 594 32.73 -9.89 -49.37
N LEU A 595 33.60 -9.14 -48.69
CA LEU A 595 33.95 -7.76 -49.06
C LEU A 595 35.13 -7.67 -50.04
N ARG A 596 35.74 -8.80 -50.41
CA ARG A 596 36.87 -8.90 -51.36
C ARG A 596 36.53 -9.62 -52.67
N ILE A 597 35.25 -9.95 -52.89
CA ILE A 597 34.68 -10.36 -54.17
C ILE A 597 33.88 -9.18 -54.69
#